data_AF-X1TJZ9-F1
#
_entry.id   AF-X1TJZ9-F1
#
_cell.length_a   1.000
_cell.length_b   1.000
_cell.length_c   1.000
_cell.angle_alpha   90.00
_cell.angle_beta   90.00
_cell.angle_gamma   90.00
#
_symmetry.space_group_name_H-M   'P 1'
#
loop_
_entity.id
_entity.type
_entity.pdbx_description
1 polymer ?
#
loop_
_entity_poly.entity_id
_entity_poly.type
_entity_poly.pdbx_seq_one_letter_code
_entity_poly.pdbx_strand_id
1 'polypeptide(L)' 'MAACDALGKIKDPKAVKPLLNILNDKNNKDIQLTAIWALGSIGDNSAIPALTKLLDDQDNYVRYNAAKALSKIGS' A
#
# COMPACT_ATOMS: atom_id res chain seq x y z
N MET A 1 -2.39 6.49 12.30
CA MET A 1 -2.25 5.02 12.30
C MET A 1 -3.59 4.28 12.26
N ALA A 2 -4.59 4.61 13.10
CA ALA A 2 -5.83 3.82 13.20
C ALA A 2 -6.68 3.66 11.92
N ALA A 3 -6.75 4.65 11.03
CA ALA A 3 -7.65 4.60 9.87
C ALA A 3 -7.18 3.63 8.76
N CYS A 4 -5.89 3.63 8.43
CA CYS A 4 -5.34 2.75 7.40
C CYS A 4 -5.23 1.30 7.88
N ASP A 5 -4.94 1.07 9.17
CA ASP A 5 -4.95 -0.27 9.77
C ASP A 5 -6.36 -0.88 9.79
N ALA A 6 -7.38 -0.07 10.07
CA ALA A 6 -8.77 -0.51 10.01
C ALA A 6 -9.16 -0.91 8.58
N LEU A 7 -8.79 -0.10 7.57
CA LEU A 7 -9.10 -0.38 6.17
C LEU A 7 -8.42 -1.66 5.65
N GLY A 8 -7.15 -1.88 6.00
CA GLY A 8 -6.43 -3.12 5.66
C GLY A 8 -7.02 -4.37 6.32
N LYS A 9 -7.56 -4.24 7.54
CA LYS A 9 -8.23 -5.34 8.28
C LYS A 9 -9.62 -5.65 7.75
N ILE A 10 -10.35 -4.63 7.28
CA ILE A 10 -11.70 -4.82 6.71
C ILE A 10 -11.60 -5.57 5.36
N LYS A 11 -10.45 -5.50 4.67
CA LYS A 11 -10.26 -6.04 3.32
C LYS A 11 -11.35 -5.58 2.32
N ASP A 12 -11.92 -4.40 2.52
CA ASP A 12 -12.93 -3.87 1.62
C ASP A 12 -12.24 -3.44 0.30
N PRO A 13 -12.60 -4.02 -0.86
CA PRO A 13 -12.09 -3.59 -2.15
C PRO A 13 -12.33 -2.08 -2.42
N LYS A 14 -13.34 -1.48 -1.80
CA LYS A 14 -13.60 -0.03 -1.88
C LYS A 14 -12.50 0.81 -1.25
N ALA A 15 -11.69 0.25 -0.34
CA ALA A 15 -10.56 0.92 0.27
C ALA A 15 -9.36 1.07 -0.69
N VAL A 16 -9.30 0.29 -1.78
CA VAL A 16 -8.16 0.31 -2.71
C VAL A 16 -7.98 1.68 -3.35
N LYS A 17 -9.04 2.29 -3.90
CA LYS A 17 -8.97 3.60 -4.55
C LYS A 17 -8.49 4.72 -3.60
N PRO A 18 -9.06 4.89 -2.40
CA PRO A 18 -8.53 5.85 -1.41
C PRO A 18 -7.07 5.59 -1.04
N LEU A 19 -6.67 4.33 -0.83
CA LEU A 19 -5.30 3.98 -0.48
C LEU A 19 -4.31 4.29 -1.62
N LEU A 20 -4.72 4.08 -2.88
CA LEU A 20 -3.92 4.47 -4.05
C LEU A 20 -3.70 5.98 -4.13
N ASN A 21 -4.69 6.80 -3.77
CA ASN A 21 -4.51 8.25 -3.69
C ASN A 21 -3.51 8.64 -2.60
N ILE A 22 -3.53 7.95 -1.46
CA ILE A 22 -2.58 8.18 -0.37
C ILE A 22 -1.15 7.87 -0.80
N LEU A 23 -0.91 6.89 -1.68
CA LEU A 23 0.44 6.60 -2.19
C LEU A 23 1.09 7.77 -2.93
N ASN A 24 0.27 8.63 -3.55
CA ASN A 24 0.73 9.82 -4.26
C ASN A 24 1.00 11.01 -3.33
N ASP A 25 0.49 10.98 -2.09
CA ASP A 25 0.73 12.02 -1.09
C ASP A 25 2.04 11.73 -0.34
N LYS A 26 3.10 12.43 -0.75
CA LYS A 26 4.45 12.29 -0.16
C LYS A 26 4.63 13.08 1.13
N ASN A 27 3.61 13.78 1.62
CA ASN A 27 3.76 14.64 2.80
C ASN A 27 3.92 13.86 4.09
N ASN A 28 3.47 12.59 4.14
CA ASN A 28 3.56 11.77 5.33
C ASN A 28 3.96 10.32 5.00
N LYS A 29 5.23 10.00 5.25
CA LYS A 29 5.80 8.67 5.00
C LYS A 29 5.13 7.57 5.83
N ASP A 30 4.76 7.83 7.08
CA ASP A 30 4.11 6.83 7.93
C ASP A 30 2.74 6.43 7.36
N ILE A 31 1.98 7.42 6.87
CA ILE A 31 0.70 7.20 6.22
C ILE A 31 0.90 6.43 4.91
N GLN A 32 1.91 6.80 4.11
CA GLN A 32 2.23 6.09 2.86
C GLN A 32 2.57 4.61 3.12
N LEU A 33 3.45 4.32 4.10
CA LEU A 33 3.83 2.96 4.48
C LEU A 33 2.63 2.14 4.96
N THR A 34 1.73 2.76 5.73
CA THR A 34 0.50 2.10 6.18
C THR A 34 -0.42 1.78 5.00
N ALA A 35 -0.50 2.67 4.01
CA ALA A 35 -1.31 2.42 2.81
C ALA A 35 -0.74 1.28 1.94
N ILE A 36 0.58 1.21 1.78
CA ILE A 36 1.28 0.11 1.09
C ILE A 36 0.93 -1.23 1.77
N TRP A 37 1.01 -1.28 3.09
CA TRP A 37 0.71 -2.49 3.86
C TRP A 37 -0.77 -2.90 3.77
N ALA A 38 -1.68 -1.91 3.82
CA ALA A 38 -3.11 -2.15 3.68
C ALA A 38 -3.45 -2.70 2.28
N LEU A 39 -2.88 -2.13 1.21
CA LEU A 39 -3.07 -2.63 -0.16
C LEU A 39 -2.62 -4.09 -0.32
N GLY A 40 -1.44 -4.42 0.22
CA GLY A 40 -0.96 -5.81 0.24
C GLY A 40 -1.85 -6.76 1.06
N SER A 41 -2.50 -6.26 2.11
CA SER A 41 -3.39 -7.06 2.96
C SER A 41 -4.79 -7.25 2.37
N ILE A 42 -5.26 -6.28 1.59
CA ILE A 42 -6.50 -6.39 0.80
C ILE A 42 -6.34 -7.46 -0.29
N GLY A 43 -5.18 -7.52 -0.95
CA GLY A 43 -4.91 -8.54 -1.96
C GLY A 43 -5.50 -8.22 -3.34
N ASP A 44 -5.88 -6.97 -3.60
CA ASP A 44 -6.48 -6.56 -4.88
C ASP A 44 -5.39 -6.33 -5.95
N ASN A 45 -5.49 -7.05 -7.06
CA ASN A 45 -4.54 -6.97 -8.17
C ASN A 45 -4.47 -5.58 -8.83
N SER A 46 -5.50 -4.75 -8.68
CA SER A 46 -5.48 -3.36 -9.17
C SER A 46 -4.45 -2.50 -8.46
N ALA A 47 -3.94 -2.92 -7.28
CA ALA A 47 -2.86 -2.24 -6.57
C ALA A 47 -1.46 -2.54 -7.14
N ILE A 48 -1.31 -3.61 -7.93
CA ILE A 48 0.00 -4.07 -8.43
C ILE A 48 0.76 -2.96 -9.19
N PRO A 49 0.17 -2.25 -10.17
CA PRO A 49 0.91 -1.23 -10.92
C PRO A 49 1.47 -0.10 -10.02
N ALA A 50 0.70 0.30 -9.01
CA ALA A 50 1.12 1.34 -8.07
C ALA A 50 2.23 0.85 -7.14
N LEU A 51 2.09 -0.37 -6.60
CA LEU A 51 3.10 -0.97 -5.73
C LEU A 51 4.42 -1.26 -6.48
N THR A 52 4.35 -1.69 -7.74
CA THR A 52 5.54 -1.89 -8.58
C THR A 52 6.33 -0.60 -8.77
N LYS A 53 5.66 0.54 -8.98
CA LYS A 53 6.32 1.84 -9.10
C LYS A 53 7.08 2.23 -7.82
N LEU A 54 6.62 1.79 -6.66
CA LEU A 54 7.26 2.07 -5.37
C LEU A 54 8.51 1.23 -5.12
N LEU A 55 8.78 0.22 -5.95
CA LEU A 55 10.04 -0.52 -5.92
C LEU A 55 11.24 0.32 -6.38
N ASP A 56 11.02 1.45 -7.06
CA ASP A 56 12.06 2.40 -7.47
C ASP A 56 12.08 3.66 -6.61
N ASP A 57 11.36 3.67 -5.47
CA ASP A 57 11.34 4.84 -4.58
C ASP A 57 12.71 5.07 -3.92
N GLN A 58 13.04 6.34 -3.65
CA GLN A 58 14.31 6.71 -3.00
C GLN A 58 14.39 6.19 -1.57
N ASP A 59 13.24 6.03 -0.89
CA ASP A 59 13.19 5.54 0.48
C ASP A 59 13.25 4.01 0.54
N ASN A 60 14.26 3.48 1.25
CA ASN A 60 14.47 2.05 1.42
C ASN A 60 13.27 1.36 2.10
N TYR A 61 12.58 2.04 3.02
CA TYR A 61 11.42 1.50 3.71
C TYR A 61 10.23 1.37 2.76
N VAL A 62 10.04 2.33 1.86
CA VAL A 62 8.98 2.29 0.85
C VAL A 62 9.21 1.11 -0.10
N ARG A 63 10.44 0.96 -0.62
CA ARG A 63 10.80 -0.18 -1.48
C ARG A 63 10.56 -1.53 -0.81
N TYR A 64 11.02 -1.69 0.43
CA TYR A 64 10.85 -2.92 1.19
C TYR A 64 9.38 -3.28 1.41
N ASN A 65 8.56 -2.31 1.82
CA ASN A 65 7.14 -2.55 2.07
C ASN A 65 6.37 -2.83 0.77
N ALA A 66 6.74 -2.17 -0.33
CA ALA A 66 6.13 -2.42 -1.63
C ALA A 66 6.39 -3.86 -2.12
N ALA A 67 7.63 -4.35 -2.01
CA ALA A 67 7.96 -5.74 -2.35
C ALA A 67 7.19 -6.74 -1.49
N LYS A 68 7.09 -6.47 -0.18
CA LYS A 68 6.32 -7.31 0.75
C LYS A 68 4.83 -7.31 0.44
N ALA A 69 4.26 -6.17 0.06
CA ALA A 69 2.86 -6.05 -0.33
C ALA A 69 2.57 -6.81 -1.64
N LEU A 70 3.44 -6.71 -2.64
CA LEU A 70 3.33 -7.46 -3.89
C LEU A 70 3.41 -8.98 -3.65
N SER A 71 4.33 -9.43 -2.80
CA SER A 71 4.42 -10.85 -2.42
C SER A 71 3.17 -11.36 -1.73
N LYS A 72 2.45 -10.52 -0.97
CA LYS A 72 1.17 -10.88 -0.34
C LYS A 72 0.02 -10.95 -1.34
N ILE A 73 0.04 -10.15 -2.40
CA ILE A 73 -0.98 -10.16 -3.45
C ILE A 73 -0.80 -11.38 -4.37
N GLY A 74 0.45 -11.75 -4.68
CA GLY A 74 0.77 -12.88 -5.56
C GLY A 74 0.85 -14.24 -4.88
N SER A 75 0.64 -14.32 -3.55
CA SER A 75 0.59 -15.56 -2.76
C SER A 75 -0.84 -16.08 -2.62
#